data_AF-A0A2I0UEK1-F1
#
_entry.id   AF-A0A2I0UEK1-F1
#
_cell.length_a   1.000
_cell.length_b   1.000
_cell.length_c   1.000
_cell.angle_alpha   90.00
_cell.angle_beta   90.00
_cell.angle_gamma   90.00
#
_symmetry.space_group_name_H-M   'P 1'
#
loop_
_entity.id
_entity.type
_entity.pdbx_description
1 polymer ?
#
loop_
_entity_poly.entity_id
_entity_poly.type
_entity_poly.pdbx_seq_one_letter_code
_entity_poly.pdbx_strand_id
1 'polypeptide(L)'
;MKFNKGKRRVLHLGRNNPMHQYRLEADLLESSSVEKDLEVLVDNRMTMNQQSALVAKKANGILGCIKKSVASRSREVILPFYSALKVHRLEQAYKKLNDEHLRKRSSFY
;
A
#
# COMPACT_ATOMS: atom_id res chain seq x y z
N MET A 1 8.85 -43.03 9.16
CA MET A 1 9.25 -41.89 8.30
C MET A 1 10.32 -41.08 9.02
N LYS A 2 11.44 -40.73 8.36
CA LYS A 2 12.54 -39.95 8.94
C LYS A 2 12.21 -38.46 8.92
N PHE A 3 12.10 -37.83 10.08
CA PHE A 3 11.84 -36.39 10.21
C PHE A 3 13.13 -35.60 9.87
N ASN A 4 13.08 -34.74 8.85
CA ASN A 4 14.22 -33.96 8.40
C ASN A 4 14.43 -32.75 9.33
N LYS A 5 15.39 -32.89 10.28
CA LYS A 5 15.74 -31.88 11.30
C LYS A 5 16.07 -30.48 10.73
N GLY A 6 16.50 -30.38 9.47
CA GLY A 6 16.95 -29.12 8.87
C GLY A 6 15.83 -28.25 8.27
N LYS A 7 14.60 -28.76 8.09
CA LYS A 7 13.62 -28.09 7.23
C LYS A 7 12.28 -27.70 7.84
N ARG A 8 11.93 -28.08 9.07
CA ARG A 8 10.64 -27.67 9.66
C ARG A 8 10.64 -27.78 11.18
N ARG A 9 10.82 -26.64 11.86
CA ARG A 9 10.41 -26.44 13.25
C ARG A 9 9.32 -25.37 13.28
N VAL A 10 8.16 -25.66 12.69
CA VAL A 10 6.97 -24.84 12.85
C VAL A 10 5.91 -25.71 13.48
N LEU A 11 5.78 -25.58 14.80
CA LEU A 11 4.69 -26.15 15.57
C LEU A 11 3.68 -25.02 15.78
N HIS A 12 2.49 -25.11 15.17
CA HIS A 12 1.42 -24.16 15.42
C HIS A 12 0.88 -24.39 16.83
N LEU A 13 1.37 -23.61 17.79
CA LEU A 13 0.87 -23.63 19.16
C LEU A 13 -0.40 -22.77 19.23
N GLY A 14 -1.55 -23.44 19.34
CA GLY A 14 -2.83 -22.79 19.63
C GLY A 14 -2.82 -22.13 21.01
N ARG A 15 -3.65 -21.10 21.16
CA ARG A 15 -3.77 -20.15 22.28
C ARG A 15 -3.86 -20.70 23.72
N ASN A 16 -4.01 -22.01 23.92
CA ASN A 16 -4.32 -22.63 25.20
C ASN A 16 -3.27 -23.66 25.68
N ASN A 17 -2.03 -23.60 25.19
CA ASN A 17 -1.01 -24.55 25.65
C ASN A 17 -0.11 -23.92 26.72
N PRO A 18 -0.26 -24.28 28.00
CA PRO A 18 0.57 -23.73 29.07
C PRO A 18 1.96 -24.38 28.99
N MET A 19 2.94 -23.63 28.46
CA MET A 19 4.38 -23.82 28.72
C MET A 19 4.89 -25.27 28.78
N HIS A 20 4.40 -26.14 27.90
CA HIS A 20 4.86 -27.52 27.89
C HIS A 20 6.15 -27.63 27.06
N GLN A 21 7.21 -28.15 27.67
CA GLN A 21 8.45 -28.47 26.99
C GLN A 21 8.24 -29.67 26.07
N TYR A 22 8.11 -29.43 24.76
CA TYR A 22 7.99 -30.50 23.78
C TYR A 22 9.38 -31.01 23.41
N ARG A 23 9.68 -32.24 23.83
CA ARG A 23 10.86 -32.99 23.41
C ARG A 23 10.59 -33.67 22.08
N LEU A 24 11.37 -33.31 21.07
CA LEU A 24 11.41 -34.07 19.81
C LEU A 24 12.81 -34.63 19.67
N GLU A 25 12.98 -35.82 20.28
CA GLU A 25 14.19 -36.64 20.30
C GLU A 25 15.46 -35.87 20.71
N ALA A 26 15.80 -35.98 22.01
CA ALA A 26 16.96 -35.44 22.74
C ALA A 26 17.15 -33.91 22.76
N ASP A 27 16.63 -33.16 21.78
CA ASP A 27 16.80 -31.71 21.72
C ASP A 27 15.64 -31.00 22.44
N LEU A 28 15.94 -30.22 23.50
CA LEU A 28 14.98 -29.30 24.13
C LEU A 28 14.74 -28.14 23.15
N LEU A 29 13.55 -28.06 22.56
CA LEU A 29 13.16 -26.88 21.79
C LEU A 29 12.84 -25.76 22.78
N GLU A 30 13.72 -24.77 22.88
CA GLU A 30 13.36 -23.50 23.50
C GLU A 30 12.19 -22.88 22.72
N SER A 31 11.12 -22.56 23.43
CA SER A 31 10.05 -21.73 22.90
C SER A 31 10.62 -20.35 22.57
N SER A 32 11.01 -20.13 21.32
CA SER A 32 11.46 -18.82 20.87
C SER A 32 10.27 -17.89 20.76
N SER A 33 10.33 -16.79 21.50
CA SER A 33 9.32 -15.74 21.57
C SER A 33 9.36 -14.74 20.41
N VAL A 34 10.10 -15.04 19.34
CA VAL A 34 10.41 -14.05 18.30
C VAL A 34 10.01 -14.62 16.93
N GLU A 35 8.79 -14.31 16.51
CA GLU A 35 8.30 -14.61 15.16
C GLU A 35 8.78 -13.49 14.21
N LYS A 36 9.77 -13.79 13.35
CA LYS A 36 10.45 -12.80 12.48
C LYS A 36 9.83 -12.65 11.08
N ASP A 37 8.70 -13.28 10.81
CA ASP A 37 8.23 -13.51 9.43
C ASP A 37 7.68 -12.23 8.74
N LEU A 38 7.52 -11.12 9.47
CA LEU A 38 6.97 -9.86 8.93
C LEU A 38 7.74 -8.59 9.32
N GLU A 39 9.04 -8.68 9.67
CA GLU A 39 9.84 -7.56 10.24
C GLU A 39 9.26 -6.91 11.52
N VAL A 40 8.11 -7.40 12.00
CA VAL A 40 7.53 -6.97 13.27
C VAL A 40 8.17 -7.82 14.35
N LEU A 41 9.11 -7.21 15.09
CA LEU A 41 9.62 -7.80 16.32
C LEU A 41 8.48 -7.78 17.35
N VAL A 42 7.77 -8.90 17.46
CA VAL A 42 6.68 -9.07 18.41
C VAL A 42 7.30 -9.32 19.78
N ASP A 43 7.18 -8.36 20.70
CA ASP A 43 7.49 -8.60 22.09
C ASP A 43 6.41 -9.50 22.70
N ASN A 44 6.81 -10.68 23.16
CA ASN A 44 5.92 -11.63 23.82
C ASN A 44 5.36 -11.13 25.16
N ARG A 45 5.88 -10.02 25.69
CA ARG A 45 5.31 -9.35 26.87
C ARG A 45 4.10 -8.50 26.55
N MET A 46 3.83 -8.21 25.27
CA MET A 46 2.75 -7.32 24.87
C MET A 46 1.42 -8.08 24.72
N THR A 47 0.35 -7.51 25.26
CA THR A 47 -0.99 -8.11 25.11
C THR A 47 -1.43 -8.07 23.64
N MET A 48 -2.23 -9.05 23.21
CA MET A 48 -2.71 -9.13 21.82
C MET A 48 -3.42 -7.85 21.34
N ASN A 49 -4.10 -7.15 22.25
CA ASN A 49 -4.79 -5.89 21.95
C ASN A 49 -3.81 -4.76 21.63
N GLN A 50 -2.70 -4.67 22.36
CA GLN A 50 -1.64 -3.69 22.08
C GLN A 50 -0.96 -4.01 20.75
N GLN A 51 -0.75 -5.29 20.42
CA GLN A 51 -0.16 -5.69 19.15
C GLN A 51 -1.04 -5.28 17.97
N SER A 52 -2.34 -5.56 18.07
CA SER A 52 -3.34 -5.11 17.10
C SER A 52 -3.33 -3.59 16.92
N ALA A 53 -3.27 -2.83 18.02
CA ALA A 53 -3.20 -1.37 17.96
C ALA A 53 -1.93 -0.86 17.26
N LEU A 54 -0.76 -1.48 17.50
CA LEU A 54 0.49 -1.10 16.82
C LEU A 54 0.46 -1.40 15.32
N VAL A 55 -0.04 -2.58 14.93
CA VAL A 55 -0.19 -2.95 13.52
C VAL A 55 -1.16 -1.99 12.82
N ALA A 56 -2.30 -1.69 13.44
CA ALA A 56 -3.26 -0.72 12.92
C ALA A 56 -2.64 0.68 12.78
N LYS A 57 -1.84 1.13 13.77
CA LYS A 57 -1.13 2.41 13.70
C LYS A 57 -0.14 2.46 12.54
N LYS A 58 0.65 1.41 12.31
CA LYS A 58 1.59 1.30 11.18
C LYS A 58 0.83 1.31 9.84
N ALA A 59 -0.24 0.53 9.72
CA ALA A 59 -1.08 0.48 8.52
C ALA A 59 -1.72 1.84 8.22
N ASN A 60 -2.23 2.54 9.23
CA ASN A 60 -2.79 3.87 9.09
C ASN A 60 -1.75 4.91 8.64
N GLY A 61 -0.50 4.80 9.10
CA GLY A 61 0.62 5.61 8.63
C GLY A 61 0.86 5.43 7.13
N ILE A 62 0.96 4.18 6.67
CA ILE A 62 1.15 3.83 5.26
C ILE A 62 -0.02 4.35 4.41
N LEU A 63 -1.25 4.10 4.85
CA LEU A 63 -2.46 4.58 4.17
C LEU A 63 -2.48 6.11 4.05
N GLY A 64 -2.05 6.82 5.09
CA GLY A 64 -1.90 8.27 5.09
C GLY A 64 -0.89 8.75 4.05
N CYS A 65 0.26 8.10 3.93
CA CYS A 65 1.27 8.42 2.92
C CYS A 65 0.76 8.22 1.49
N ILE A 66 0.05 7.11 1.22
CA ILE A 66 -0.55 6.82 -0.08
C ILE A 66 -1.55 7.92 -0.47
N LYS A 67 -2.46 8.29 0.44
CA LYS A 67 -3.45 9.34 0.21
C LYS A 67 -2.80 10.67 -0.14
N LYS A 68 -1.74 11.07 0.58
CA LYS A 68 -0.98 12.29 0.30
C LYS A 68 -0.33 12.26 -1.09
N SER A 69 0.29 11.14 -1.46
CA SER A 69 0.93 10.97 -2.77
C SER A 69 -0.09 11.07 -3.91
N VAL A 70 -1.24 10.42 -3.79
CA VAL A 70 -2.32 10.51 -4.78
C VAL A 70 -2.86 11.94 -4.90
N ALA A 71 -3.06 12.62 -3.77
CA ALA A 71 -3.53 14.01 -3.76
C ALA A 71 -2.53 14.98 -4.41
N SER A 72 -1.22 14.82 -4.13
CA SER A 72 -0.15 15.60 -4.78
C SER A 72 -0.15 15.36 -6.29
N ARG A 73 -0.13 14.11 -6.75
CA ARG A 73 -0.20 13.78 -8.19
C ARG A 73 -1.44 14.36 -8.86
N SER A 74 -2.59 14.33 -8.19
CA SER A 74 -3.81 14.93 -8.73
C SER A 74 -3.69 16.45 -8.90
N ARG A 75 -3.04 17.15 -7.96
CA ARG A 75 -2.84 18.60 -8.00
C ARG A 75 -1.77 19.01 -9.00
N GLU A 76 -0.71 18.24 -9.12
CA GLU A 76 0.46 18.56 -9.95
C GLU A 76 0.31 18.11 -11.40
N VAL A 77 -0.39 17.00 -11.65
CA VAL A 77 -0.46 16.40 -13.00
C VAL A 77 -1.88 16.47 -13.57
N ILE A 78 -2.87 15.96 -12.84
CA ILE A 78 -4.23 15.80 -13.39
C ILE A 78 -4.90 17.17 -13.58
N LEU A 79 -4.88 18.02 -12.56
CA LEU A 79 -5.55 19.34 -12.61
C LEU A 79 -4.94 20.27 -13.67
N PRO A 80 -3.60 20.42 -13.79
CA PRO A 80 -3.01 21.27 -14.82
C PRO A 80 -3.23 20.72 -16.23
N PHE A 81 -3.13 19.40 -16.41
CA PHE A 81 -3.39 18.75 -17.69
C PHE A 81 -4.83 18.96 -18.16
N TYR A 82 -5.82 18.74 -17.29
CA TYR A 82 -7.23 18.97 -17.62
C TYR A 82 -7.49 20.43 -17.99
N SER A 83 -6.87 21.36 -17.26
CA SER A 83 -6.96 22.80 -17.54
C SER A 83 -6.36 23.16 -18.90
N ALA A 84 -5.17 22.63 -19.22
CA ALA A 84 -4.50 22.85 -20.50
C ALA A 84 -5.33 22.32 -21.68
N LEU A 85 -5.93 21.14 -21.55
CA LEU A 85 -6.81 20.58 -22.58
C LEU A 85 -8.05 21.45 -22.82
N LYS A 86 -8.66 21.99 -21.75
CA LYS A 86 -9.80 22.89 -21.88
C LYS A 86 -9.42 24.17 -22.63
N VAL A 87 -8.29 24.79 -22.27
CA VAL A 87 -7.78 25.98 -22.96
C VAL A 87 -7.51 25.69 -24.43
N HIS A 88 -6.81 24.58 -24.72
CA HIS A 88 -6.53 24.17 -26.09
C HIS A 88 -7.80 23.98 -26.93
N ARG A 89 -8.83 23.32 -26.36
CA ARG A 89 -10.11 23.11 -27.05
C ARG A 89 -10.83 24.43 -27.35
N LEU A 90 -10.81 25.37 -26.41
CA LEU A 90 -11.40 26.70 -26.62
C LEU A 90 -10.65 27.46 -27.71
N GLU A 91 -9.32 27.48 -27.65
CA GLU A 91 -8.51 28.17 -28.65
C GLU A 91 -8.72 27.60 -30.06
N GLN A 92 -8.81 26.28 -30.20
CA GLN A 92 -9.16 25.65 -31.47
C GLN A 92 -10.55 26.06 -31.97
N ALA A 93 -11.53 26.18 -31.08
CA ALA A 93 -12.88 26.59 -31.45
C ALA A 93 -12.93 28.05 -31.93
N TYR A 94 -12.20 28.95 -31.25
CA TYR A 94 -12.07 30.35 -31.65
C TYR A 94 -11.37 30.50 -33.01
N LYS A 95 -10.29 29.76 -33.26
CA LYS A 95 -9.59 29.77 -34.56
C LYS A 95 -10.52 29.33 -35.69
N LYS A 96 -11.26 28.22 -35.51
CA LYS A 96 -12.23 27.74 -36.50
C LYS A 96 -13.32 28.76 -36.83
N LEU A 97 -13.86 29.44 -35.81
CA LEU A 97 -14.85 30.50 -36.00
C LEU A 97 -14.31 31.69 -36.79
N ASN A 98 -13.06 32.10 -36.50
CA ASN A 98 -12.42 33.20 -37.21
C ASN A 98 -12.08 32.83 -38.66
N ASP A 99 -11.56 31.61 -38.91
CA ASP A 99 -11.27 31.12 -40.26
C ASP A 99 -12.55 31.04 -41.11
N GLU A 100 -13.65 30.58 -40.50
CA GLU A 100 -14.95 30.55 -41.19
C GLU A 100 -15.48 31.96 -41.50
N HIS A 101 -15.31 32.91 -40.58
CA HIS A 101 -15.71 34.30 -40.79
C HIS A 101 -14.87 34.98 -41.89
N LEU A 102 -13.55 34.75 -41.90
CA LEU A 102 -12.65 35.24 -42.95
C LEU A 102 -12.99 34.64 -44.33
N ARG A 103 -13.24 33.33 -44.39
CA ARG A 103 -13.66 32.65 -45.63
C ARG A 103 -14.99 33.19 -46.17
N LYS A 104 -15.95 33.47 -45.30
CA LYS A 104 -17.23 34.08 -45.72
C LYS A 104 -16.99 35.51 -46.24
N ARG A 105 -16.20 36.32 -45.54
CA ARG A 105 -15.85 37.69 -45.98
C ARG A 105 -15.13 37.74 -47.33
N SER A 106 -14.20 36.83 -47.60
CA SER A 106 -13.50 36.75 -48.88
C SER A 106 -14.36 36.22 -50.04
N SER A 107 -15.51 35.61 -49.75
CA SER A 107 -16.48 35.15 -50.76
C SER A 107 -17.46 36.24 -51.20
N PHE A 108 -17.48 37.40 -50.52
CA PHE A 108 -18.31 38.55 -50.86
C PHE A 108 -17.56 39.64 -51.65
N TYR A 109 -16.29 39.40 -51.98
CA TYR A 109 -15.47 40.20 -52.91
C TYR A 109 -15.06 39.32 -54.09
#